data_AF-A0A5C5WGR0-F1
#
_entry.id   AF-A0A5C5WGR0-F1
#
_cell.length_a   1.000
_cell.length_b   1.000
_cell.length_c   1.000
_cell.angle_alpha   90.00
_cell.angle_beta   90.00
_cell.angle_gamma   90.00
#
_symmetry.space_group_name_H-M   'P 1'
#
loop_
_entity.id
_entity.type
_entity.pdbx_description
1 polymer ?
#
loop_
_entity_poly.entity_id
_entity_poly.type
_entity_poly.pdbx_seq_one_letter_code
_entity_poly.pdbx_strand_id
1 'polypeptide(L)'
;MSQPMTAKQILERQFLEMRCGLLDLAAAFDRISRAEGFSEIANDEQMQLLAKGLEVVADSEGQRAERLQLLFSDEYVEGWNR
;
A
#
# COMPACT_ATOMS: atom_id res chain seq x y z
N MET A 1 -17.06 29.25 8.23
CA MET A 1 -17.05 27.82 7.85
C MET A 1 -16.26 27.69 6.55
N SER A 2 -15.20 26.87 6.51
CA SER A 2 -14.43 26.63 5.28
C SER A 2 -15.23 25.77 4.32
N GLN A 3 -15.31 26.18 3.05
CA GLN A 3 -15.91 25.35 1.99
C GLN A 3 -15.06 24.08 1.79
N PRO A 4 -15.67 22.91 1.60
CA PRO A 4 -14.95 21.69 1.29
C PRO A 4 -14.23 21.81 -0.07
N MET A 5 -13.02 21.25 -0.16
CA MET A 5 -12.24 21.26 -1.39
C MET A 5 -12.90 20.41 -2.49
N THR A 6 -12.77 20.84 -3.74
CA THR A 6 -13.15 20.02 -4.90
C THR A 6 -12.18 18.86 -5.12
N ALA A 7 -12.60 17.82 -5.84
CA ALA A 7 -11.75 16.69 -6.19
C ALA A 7 -10.46 17.12 -6.92
N LYS A 8 -10.54 18.11 -7.83
CA LYS A 8 -9.37 18.64 -8.54
C LYS A 8 -8.37 19.31 -7.59
N GLN A 9 -8.85 20.09 -6.63
CA GLN A 9 -7.99 20.74 -5.65
C GLN A 9 -7.31 19.72 -4.71
N ILE A 10 -8.01 18.64 -4.36
CA ILE A 10 -7.41 17.54 -3.59
C ILE A 10 -6.32 16.85 -4.42
N LEU A 11 -6.61 16.52 -5.68
CA LEU A 11 -5.64 15.91 -6.58
C LEU A 11 -4.38 16.78 -6.72
N GLU A 12 -4.53 18.07 -7.01
CA GLU A 12 -3.41 19.00 -7.15
C GLU A 12 -2.56 19.07 -5.87
N ARG A 13 -3.20 19.06 -4.71
CA ARG A 13 -2.52 19.06 -3.41
C ARG A 13 -1.76 17.76 -3.14
N GLN A 14 -2.26 16.62 -3.61
CA GLN A 14 -1.70 15.29 -3.28
C GLN A 14 -0.79 14.72 -4.37
N PHE A 15 -0.85 15.24 -5.59
CA PHE A 15 -0.21 14.63 -6.75
C PHE A 15 1.30 14.41 -6.58
N LEU A 16 2.02 15.40 -6.06
CA LEU A 16 3.48 15.27 -5.88
C LEU A 16 3.83 14.27 -4.78
N GLU A 17 3.10 14.27 -3.67
CA GLU A 17 3.31 13.32 -2.57
C GLU A 17 3.02 11.88 -3.01
N MET A 18 1.90 11.67 -3.71
CA MET A 18 1.55 10.37 -4.28
C MET A 18 2.59 9.90 -5.30
N ARG A 19 3.06 10.80 -6.17
CA ARG A 19 4.11 10.47 -7.15
C ARG A 19 5.41 10.05 -6.49
N CYS A 20 5.84 10.75 -5.44
CA CYS A 20 7.03 10.36 -4.67
C CYS A 20 6.84 8.97 -4.05
N GLY A 21 5.69 8.71 -3.41
CA GLY A 21 5.39 7.41 -2.83
C GLY A 21 5.40 6.27 -3.86
N LEU A 22 4.88 6.50 -5.07
CA LEU A 22 4.94 5.53 -6.16
C LEU A 22 6.38 5.24 -6.62
N LEU A 23 7.22 6.28 -6.74
CA LEU A 23 8.62 6.12 -7.13
C LEU A 23 9.42 5.37 -6.06
N ASP A 24 9.21 5.71 -4.79
CA ASP A 24 9.90 5.07 -3.67
C ASP A 24 9.54 3.58 -3.57
N LEU A 25 8.25 3.26 -3.73
CA LEU A 25 7.77 1.87 -3.72
C LEU A 25 8.31 1.08 -4.91
N ALA A 26 8.25 1.63 -6.13
CA ALA A 26 8.82 0.99 -7.33
C ALA A 26 10.33 0.74 -7.16
N ALA A 27 11.08 1.73 -6.66
CA ALA A 27 12.50 1.58 -6.39
C ALA A 27 12.80 0.51 -5.33
N ALA A 28 11.92 0.30 -4.35
CA ALA A 28 12.06 -0.78 -3.37
C ALA A 28 11.90 -2.16 -4.02
N PHE A 29 10.86 -2.36 -4.84
CA PHE A 29 10.68 -3.60 -5.62
C PHE A 29 11.87 -3.88 -6.55
N ASP A 30 12.38 -2.85 -7.24
CA ASP A 30 13.57 -2.97 -8.09
C ASP A 30 14.83 -3.38 -7.31
N ARG A 31 14.97 -2.93 -6.05
CA ARG A 31 16.10 -3.36 -5.21
C ARG A 31 15.96 -4.81 -4.78
N ILE A 32 14.75 -5.24 -4.42
CA ILE A 32 14.44 -6.63 -4.06
C ILE A 32 14.71 -7.56 -5.24
N SER A 33 14.20 -7.23 -6.42
CA SER A 33 14.34 -8.09 -7.61
C SER A 33 15.77 -8.20 -8.15
N ARG A 34 16.63 -7.23 -7.82
CA ARG A 34 18.07 -7.24 -8.17
C ARG A 34 18.97 -7.87 -7.11
N ALA A 35 18.44 -8.18 -5.92
CA ALA A 35 19.23 -8.78 -4.86
C ALA A 35 19.54 -10.25 -5.16
N GLU A 36 20.67 -10.74 -4.65
CA GLU A 36 20.97 -12.17 -4.61
C GLU A 36 19.90 -12.88 -3.76
N GLY A 37 19.41 -14.03 -4.22
CA GLY A 37 18.37 -14.78 -3.51
C GLY A 37 16.93 -14.41 -3.88
N PHE A 38 16.69 -13.59 -4.92
CA PHE A 38 15.32 -13.19 -5.30
C PHE A 38 14.44 -14.38 -5.72
N SER A 39 14.99 -15.36 -6.44
CA SER A 39 14.26 -16.54 -6.89
C SER A 39 13.67 -17.35 -5.73
N GLU A 40 14.32 -17.32 -4.57
CA GLU A 40 13.97 -18.05 -3.37
C GLU A 40 12.80 -17.40 -2.63
N ILE A 41 12.63 -16.07 -2.78
CA ILE A 41 11.55 -15.29 -2.13
C ILE A 41 10.46 -14.86 -3.11
N ALA A 42 10.52 -15.26 -4.38
CA ALA A 42 9.56 -14.85 -5.39
C ALA A 42 8.11 -15.24 -5.03
N ASN A 43 7.93 -16.32 -4.27
CA ASN A 43 6.63 -16.80 -3.77
C ASN A 43 6.38 -16.48 -2.30
N ASP A 44 7.23 -15.68 -1.66
CA ASP A 44 7.11 -15.33 -0.25
C ASP A 44 5.78 -14.63 0.05
N GLU A 45 5.18 -14.95 1.20
CA GLU A 45 3.88 -14.41 1.62
C GLU A 45 3.91 -12.88 1.73
N GLN A 46 5.02 -12.29 2.17
CA GLN A 46 5.18 -10.84 2.26
C GLN A 46 5.21 -10.19 0.87
N MET A 47 5.86 -10.83 -0.11
CA MET A 47 5.83 -10.36 -1.50
C MET A 47 4.41 -10.40 -2.07
N GLN A 48 3.64 -11.43 -1.76
CA GLN A 48 2.24 -11.53 -2.16
C GLN A 48 1.35 -10.48 -1.48
N LEU A 49 1.57 -10.19 -0.19
CA LEU A 49 0.84 -9.15 0.54
C LEU A 49 1.12 -7.76 -0.03
N LEU A 50 2.37 -7.45 -0.38
CA LEU A 50 2.72 -6.19 -1.04
C LEU A 50 2.04 -6.06 -2.42
N ALA A 51 1.99 -7.13 -3.20
CA ALA A 51 1.28 -7.14 -4.49
C ALA A 51 -0.22 -6.89 -4.32
N LYS A 52 -0.88 -7.56 -3.36
CA LYS A 52 -2.30 -7.31 -3.02
C LYS A 52 -2.52 -5.87 -2.53
N GLY A 53 -1.58 -5.31 -1.79
CA GLY A 53 -1.64 -3.91 -1.34
C GLY A 53 -1.68 -2.93 -2.52
N LEU A 54 -0.91 -3.19 -3.58
CA LEU A 54 -0.95 -2.39 -4.80
C LEU A 54 -2.32 -2.45 -5.48
N GLU A 55 -2.95 -3.62 -5.51
CA GLU A 55 -4.30 -3.80 -6.08
C GLU A 55 -5.33 -2.96 -5.32
N VAL A 56 -5.29 -2.98 -3.98
CA VAL A 56 -6.17 -2.16 -3.13
C VAL A 56 -5.99 -0.66 -3.38
N VAL A 57 -4.76 -0.20 -3.60
CA VAL A 57 -4.48 1.21 -3.91
C VAL A 57 -4.99 1.60 -5.31
N ALA A 58 -4.86 0.69 -6.28
CA ALA A 58 -5.17 0.96 -7.68
C ALA A 58 -6.66 0.87 -8.01
N ASP A 59 -7.46 0.16 -7.21
CA ASP A 59 -8.89 0.01 -7.48
C ASP A 59 -9.70 1.31 -7.27
N SER A 60 -10.96 1.28 -7.67
CA SER A 60 -11.90 2.41 -7.52
C SER A 60 -12.77 2.32 -6.26
N GLU A 61 -12.56 1.30 -5.43
CA GLU A 61 -13.35 1.09 -4.23
C GLU A 61 -12.96 2.08 -3.14
N GLY A 62 -13.95 2.47 -2.32
CA GLY A 62 -13.72 3.35 -1.17
C GLY A 62 -12.92 2.65 -0.07
N GLN A 63 -12.57 3.40 0.98
CA GLN A 63 -11.97 2.84 2.21
C GLN A 63 -10.61 2.15 1.98
N ARG A 64 -9.84 2.54 0.95
CA ARG A 64 -8.53 1.92 0.62
C ARG A 64 -7.58 1.85 1.82
N ALA A 65 -7.54 2.87 2.66
CA ALA A 65 -6.69 2.89 3.86
C ALA A 65 -7.10 1.82 4.88
N GLU A 66 -8.40 1.64 5.13
CA GLU A 66 -8.92 0.59 6.02
C GLU A 66 -8.69 -0.80 5.43
N ARG A 67 -8.91 -0.96 4.13
CA ARG A 67 -8.67 -2.23 3.44
C ARG A 67 -7.19 -2.61 3.44
N LEU A 68 -6.28 -1.65 3.27
CA LEU A 68 -4.84 -1.85 3.47
C LEU A 68 -4.52 -2.24 4.91
N GLN A 69 -5.09 -1.53 5.89
CA GLN A 69 -4.88 -1.85 7.30
C GLN A 69 -5.28 -3.30 7.60
N LEU A 70 -6.46 -3.73 7.15
CA LEU A 70 -6.96 -5.09 7.36
C LEU A 70 -6.12 -6.14 6.62
N LEU A 71 -5.65 -5.84 5.40
CA LEU A 71 -4.78 -6.74 4.64
C LEU A 71 -3.48 -7.07 5.39
N PHE A 72 -2.94 -6.12 6.15
CA PHE A 72 -1.71 -6.29 6.93
C PHE A 72 -1.93 -6.58 8.42
N SER A 73 -3.19 -6.77 8.85
CA SER A 73 -3.50 -7.09 10.25
C SER A 73 -3.56 -8.60 10.46
N ASP A 74 -3.08 -9.06 11.61
CA ASP A 74 -3.35 -10.43 12.07
C ASP A 74 -4.84 -10.59 12.37
N GLU A 75 -5.33 -11.84 12.33
CA GLU A 75 -6.68 -12.13 12.81
C GLU A 75 -6.83 -11.72 14.28
N TYR A 76 -7.97 -11.13 14.60
CA TYR A 76 -8.28 -10.81 15.98
C TYR A 76 -8.39 -12.09 16.81
N VAL A 77 -7.56 -12.20 17.86
CA VAL A 77 -7.61 -13.30 18.83
C VAL A 77 -8.19 -12.79 20.15
N GLU A 78 -9.32 -13.35 20.56
CA GLU A 78 -9.91 -13.03 21.87
C GLU A 78 -8.95 -13.43 23.00
N GLY A 79 -8.72 -12.51 23.95
CA GLY A 79 -7.79 -12.73 25.06
C GLY A 79 -6.31 -12.58 24.69
N TRP A 80 -5.98 -12.01 23.53
CA TRP A 80 -4.60 -11.76 23.13
C TRP A 80 -3.81 -10.98 24.20
N ASN A 81 -2.65 -11.53 24.55
CA ASN A 81 -1.71 -11.00 25.55
C ASN A 81 -2.28 -10.86 26.99
N ARG A 82 -3.27 -11.68 27.36
CA ARG A 82 -3.67 -11.93 28.75
C ARG A 82 -2.96 -13.13 29.35
#